data_AF-A0A1I8CSY2-F1
#
_entry.id   AF-A0A1I8CSY2-F1
#
_cell.length_a   1.000
_cell.length_b   1.000
_cell.length_c   1.000
_cell.angle_alpha   90.00
_cell.angle_beta   90.00
_cell.angle_gamma   90.00
#
_symmetry.space_group_name_H-M   'P 1'
#
loop_
_entity.id
_entity.type
_entity.pdbx_description
1 polymer ?
#
loop_
_entity_poly.entity_id
_entity_poly.type
_entity_poly.pdbx_seq_one_letter_code
_entity_poly.pdbx_strand_id
1 'polypeptide(L)'
;MLLALKWLSNYKNNFGITGLTTVVAEDDAACNLAWVLERDDVNESMFQKVVLLNGGNLYADRGVPSDVVRKYSARLLKKIDCHVPSFQQAADCLRTKSVGDIKNSLDLIGFEEIDGIPFKPYSENKIAPQIKKEYIGLIGIGKKLMDEYKGDNEFSVDYSYADFKLFLHRLINEMENNNAALVRRIILHHYIYSRGDKMDTYYLWRASRRLLHHKLLAVPLRKMIFEDLMANKNNKIWLFEHESVNPLDTCYTINPKNNMVDFCAKLNDYISGMVIRGQPTDSSANSSNPVFPQLGTSKENYYLQLKEGGSIELDSPFYQKPMALFNSLIPFLNKLDLVGKRVPMVDAYADLLQDTTLTNLYQDDDYQRWNEEEHDEL
;
A
#
# COMPACT_ATOMS: atom_id res chain seq x y z
N MET A 1 17.73 7.57 5.45
CA MET A 1 17.77 8.06 4.05
C MET A 1 18.24 9.51 3.90
N LEU A 2 17.59 10.51 4.52
CA LEU A 2 17.92 11.93 4.33
C LEU A 2 19.41 12.28 4.54
N LEU A 3 20.02 11.77 5.61
CA LEU A 3 21.45 12.00 5.88
C LEU A 3 22.34 11.46 4.76
N ALA A 4 22.00 10.31 4.19
CA ALA A 4 22.71 9.71 3.07
C ALA A 4 22.56 10.55 1.78
N LEU A 5 21.37 11.11 1.52
CA LEU A 5 21.15 12.01 0.39
C LEU A 5 21.93 13.32 0.55
N LYS A 6 21.97 13.90 1.76
CA LYS A 6 22.79 15.08 2.07
C LYS A 6 24.27 14.78 1.87
N TRP A 7 24.74 13.63 2.35
CA TRP A 7 26.11 13.19 2.16
C TRP A 7 26.45 13.01 0.67
N LEU A 8 25.60 12.30 -0.09
CA LEU A 8 25.82 12.09 -1.53
C LEU A 8 25.83 13.41 -2.28
N SER A 9 24.90 14.32 -1.98
CA SER A 9 24.89 15.67 -2.56
C SER A 9 26.20 16.42 -2.34
N ASN A 10 26.80 16.29 -1.15
CA ASN A 10 28.04 16.98 -0.79
C ASN A 10 29.29 16.33 -1.39
N TYR A 11 29.29 15.01 -1.60
CA TYR A 11 30.49 14.26 -1.95
C TYR A 11 30.45 13.57 -3.33
N LYS A 12 29.34 13.61 -4.08
CA LYS A 12 29.21 12.93 -5.38
C LYS A 12 30.30 13.29 -6.39
N ASN A 13 30.79 14.53 -6.36
CA ASN A 13 31.85 15.00 -7.26
C ASN A 13 33.19 14.28 -7.00
N ASN A 14 33.44 13.81 -5.78
CA ASN A 14 34.64 13.05 -5.44
C ASN A 14 34.66 11.67 -6.12
N PHE A 15 33.50 11.19 -6.56
CA PHE A 15 33.33 9.92 -7.27
C PHE A 15 33.18 10.10 -8.78
N GLY A 16 33.40 11.30 -9.31
CA GLY A 16 33.23 11.59 -10.74
C GLY A 16 31.77 11.57 -11.20
N ILE A 17 30.80 11.57 -10.27
CA ILE A 17 29.38 11.58 -10.61
C ILE A 17 29.01 13.00 -11.05
N THR A 18 28.80 13.15 -12.36
CA THR A 18 28.37 14.41 -12.98
C THR A 18 26.88 14.32 -13.31
N GLY A 19 26.11 15.34 -12.96
CA GLY A 19 24.67 15.43 -13.26
C GLY A 19 23.72 15.23 -12.08
N LEU A 20 22.45 14.97 -12.44
CA LEU A 20 21.34 14.83 -11.49
C LEU A 20 21.30 13.43 -10.91
N THR A 21 21.22 13.34 -9.59
CA THR A 21 21.03 12.08 -8.88
C THR A 21 19.66 11.49 -9.21
N THR A 22 19.62 10.20 -9.54
CA THR A 22 18.39 9.41 -9.61
C THR A 22 18.33 8.52 -8.37
N VAL A 23 17.24 8.60 -7.61
CA VAL A 23 17.02 7.72 -6.46
C VAL A 23 16.04 6.64 -6.87
N VAL A 24 16.46 5.39 -6.78
CA VAL A 24 15.66 4.21 -7.09
C VAL A 24 15.35 3.49 -5.78
N ALA A 25 14.09 3.15 -5.58
CA ALA A 25 13.66 2.45 -4.37
C ALA A 25 12.47 1.53 -4.65
N GLU A 26 12.35 0.49 -3.83
CA GLU A 26 11.30 -0.53 -3.86
C GLU A 26 10.68 -0.69 -2.45
N ASP A 27 9.40 -1.07 -2.41
CA ASP A 27 8.61 -1.36 -1.19
C ASP A 27 8.75 -0.30 -0.09
N ASP A 28 9.21 -0.69 1.10
CA ASP A 28 9.41 0.21 2.25
C ASP A 28 10.39 1.33 1.94
N ALA A 29 11.42 1.08 1.13
CA ALA A 29 12.37 2.11 0.73
C ALA A 29 11.69 3.13 -0.19
N ALA A 30 10.81 2.67 -1.10
CA ALA A 30 10.05 3.55 -1.98
C ALA A 30 9.01 4.36 -1.21
N CYS A 31 8.35 3.74 -0.23
CA CYS A 31 7.46 4.41 0.70
C CYS A 31 8.19 5.51 1.50
N ASN A 32 9.37 5.21 2.04
CA ASN A 32 10.24 6.20 2.68
C ASN A 32 10.64 7.32 1.70
N LEU A 33 10.90 6.99 0.43
CA LEU A 33 11.30 7.97 -0.58
C LEU A 33 10.16 8.91 -0.91
N ALA A 34 8.94 8.40 -1.01
CA ALA A 34 7.72 9.20 -1.16
C ALA A 34 7.61 10.25 -0.04
N TRP A 35 7.93 9.88 1.21
CA TRP A 35 7.97 10.82 2.33
C TRP A 35 9.05 11.91 2.18
N VAL A 36 10.21 11.56 1.64
CA VAL A 36 11.32 12.50 1.43
C VAL A 36 11.01 13.52 0.32
N LEU A 37 10.16 13.20 -0.67
CA LEU A 37 9.81 14.12 -1.76
C LEU A 37 9.23 15.46 -1.24
N GLU A 38 8.52 15.40 -0.13
CA GLU A 38 7.76 16.54 0.39
C GLU A 38 8.54 17.41 1.37
N ARG A 39 9.64 16.89 1.91
CA ARG A 39 10.37 17.60 2.97
C ARG A 39 10.96 18.89 2.44
N ASP A 40 10.72 20.00 3.13
CA ASP A 40 11.27 21.31 2.73
C ASP A 40 12.82 21.34 2.80
N ASP A 41 13.44 20.46 3.60
CA ASP A 41 14.90 20.36 3.73
C ASP A 41 15.58 19.45 2.69
N VAL A 42 14.81 19.02 1.68
CA VAL A 42 15.30 18.30 0.49
C VAL A 42 15.20 19.26 -0.69
N ASN A 43 16.28 19.45 -1.44
CA ASN A 43 16.30 20.36 -2.59
C ASN A 43 16.71 19.62 -3.87
N GLU A 44 16.54 20.29 -5.02
CA GLU A 44 16.82 19.73 -6.35
C GLU A 44 18.29 19.32 -6.53
N SER A 45 19.23 19.93 -5.79
CA SER A 45 20.64 19.57 -5.84
C SER A 45 20.91 18.17 -5.27
N MET A 46 20.04 17.68 -4.37
CA MET A 46 20.14 16.34 -3.80
C MET A 46 19.70 15.29 -4.83
N PHE A 47 18.51 15.44 -5.41
CA PHE A 47 17.98 14.62 -6.49
C PHE A 47 16.77 15.28 -7.15
N GLN A 48 16.52 14.96 -8.42
CA GLN A 48 15.36 15.41 -9.19
C GLN A 48 14.65 14.25 -9.91
N LYS A 49 15.35 13.13 -10.10
CA LYS A 49 14.83 11.92 -10.76
C LYS A 49 14.53 10.86 -9.71
N VAL A 50 13.36 10.24 -9.79
CA VAL A 50 12.92 9.22 -8.84
C VAL A 50 12.34 8.01 -9.57
N VAL A 51 12.68 6.82 -9.06
CA VAL A 51 12.02 5.58 -9.43
C VAL A 51 11.42 4.97 -8.17
N LEU A 52 10.10 4.87 -8.13
CA LEU A 52 9.34 4.35 -7.01
C LEU A 52 8.64 3.07 -7.42
N LEU A 53 9.10 1.92 -6.95
CA LEU A 53 8.43 0.63 -7.17
C LEU A 53 7.69 0.25 -5.89
N ASN A 54 6.39 -0.05 -5.97
CA ASN A 54 5.54 -0.38 -4.81
C ASN A 54 5.48 0.71 -3.69
N GLY A 55 5.89 1.95 -3.97
CA GLY A 55 6.11 3.00 -2.96
C GLY A 55 4.90 3.83 -2.49
N GLY A 56 3.68 3.30 -2.57
CA GLY A 56 2.45 4.07 -2.33
C GLY A 56 1.86 3.98 -0.92
N ASN A 57 2.25 2.99 -0.11
CA ASN A 57 1.47 2.60 1.08
C ASN A 57 1.37 3.71 2.13
N LEU A 58 2.44 4.49 2.30
CA LEU A 58 2.49 5.54 3.30
C LEU A 58 1.71 6.79 2.88
N TYR A 59 1.06 6.84 1.71
CA TYR A 59 0.19 7.97 1.37
C TYR A 59 -1.19 7.89 2.05
N ALA A 60 -1.64 6.68 2.41
CA ALA A 60 -2.98 6.47 3.00
C ALA A 60 -3.03 6.84 4.48
N ASP A 61 -2.01 6.48 5.25
CA ASP A 61 -2.00 6.55 6.72
C ASP A 61 -0.86 7.43 7.26
N ARG A 62 -0.80 8.69 6.82
CA ARG A 62 0.08 9.69 7.43
C ARG A 62 -0.61 10.34 8.62
N GLY A 63 -0.24 9.90 9.81
CA GLY A 63 -0.72 10.48 11.06
C GLY A 63 -0.05 9.87 12.28
N VAL A 64 -0.36 10.46 13.45
CA VAL A 64 -0.11 9.97 14.82
C VAL A 64 0.02 8.45 14.87
N PRO A 65 0.93 7.85 15.69
CA PRO A 65 1.07 6.40 15.78
C PRO A 65 -0.31 5.77 15.78
N SER A 66 -0.61 5.05 14.69
CA SER A 66 -1.93 4.43 14.54
C SER A 66 -2.14 3.55 15.77
N ASP A 67 -3.40 3.29 16.12
CA ASP A 67 -3.69 2.39 17.23
C ASP A 67 -2.97 1.05 17.06
N VAL A 68 -2.73 0.65 15.80
CA VAL A 68 -1.82 -0.43 15.37
C VAL A 68 -0.38 -0.24 15.89
N VAL A 69 0.31 0.86 15.59
CA VAL A 69 1.68 1.11 16.08
C VAL A 69 1.74 1.07 17.61
N ARG A 70 0.75 1.67 18.30
CA ARG A 70 0.69 1.67 19.77
C ARG A 70 0.49 0.27 20.33
N LYS A 71 -0.47 -0.48 19.76
CA LYS A 71 -0.76 -1.89 20.08
C LYS A 71 0.49 -2.76 19.94
N TYR A 72 1.19 -2.67 18.80
CA TYR A 72 2.39 -3.47 18.56
C TYR A 72 3.60 -3.01 19.36
N SER A 73 3.75 -1.70 19.62
CA SER A 73 4.76 -1.20 20.54
C SER A 73 4.54 -1.73 21.95
N ALA A 74 3.30 -1.73 22.45
CA ALA A 74 2.97 -2.30 23.75
C ALA A 74 3.22 -3.83 23.80
N ARG A 75 2.86 -4.57 22.74
CA ARG A 75 3.14 -6.01 22.62
C ARG A 75 4.66 -6.27 22.64
N LEU A 76 5.45 -5.47 21.92
CA LEU A 76 6.91 -5.58 21.91
C LEU A 76 7.49 -5.30 23.30
N LEU A 77 7.14 -4.18 23.91
CA LEU A 77 7.60 -3.81 25.25
C LEU A 77 7.25 -4.88 26.28
N LYS A 78 6.08 -5.52 26.18
CA LYS A 78 5.71 -6.65 27.05
C LYS A 78 6.59 -7.88 26.81
N LYS A 79 6.92 -8.21 25.56
CA LYS A 79 7.74 -9.37 25.23
C LYS A 79 9.20 -9.24 25.64
N ILE A 80 9.73 -8.02 25.68
CA ILE A 80 11.11 -7.75 26.10
C ILE A 80 11.23 -7.30 27.57
N ASP A 81 10.17 -7.43 28.36
CA ASP A 81 10.11 -7.00 29.76
C ASP A 81 10.45 -5.51 29.98
N CYS A 82 10.06 -4.64 29.04
CA CYS A 82 10.21 -3.18 29.11
C CYS A 82 8.86 -2.45 29.19
N HIS A 83 7.75 -3.15 29.46
CA HIS A 83 6.43 -2.54 29.59
C HIS A 83 6.25 -1.86 30.94
N VAL A 84 6.81 -0.65 31.06
CA VAL A 84 6.75 0.19 32.26
C VAL A 84 5.84 1.41 32.04
N PRO A 85 5.27 2.02 33.10
CA PRO A 85 4.26 3.07 32.96
C PRO A 85 4.75 4.37 32.28
N SER A 86 6.06 4.64 32.31
CA SER A 86 6.65 5.84 31.71
C SER A 86 7.26 5.54 30.34
N PHE A 87 6.88 6.34 29.33
CA PHE A 87 7.47 6.27 27.99
C PHE A 87 9.00 6.36 28.01
N GLN A 88 9.55 7.29 28.80
CA GLN A 88 10.99 7.49 28.91
C GLN A 88 11.68 6.25 29.51
N GLN A 89 11.12 5.68 30.57
CA GLN A 89 11.67 4.47 31.19
C GLN A 89 11.57 3.25 30.24
N ALA A 90 10.48 3.14 29.48
CA ALA A 90 10.32 2.07 28.49
C ALA A 90 11.36 2.21 27.36
N ALA A 91 11.60 3.44 26.90
CA ALA A 91 12.62 3.74 25.90
C ALA A 91 14.04 3.46 26.43
N ASP A 92 14.33 3.83 27.67
CA ASP A 92 15.62 3.57 28.31
C ASP A 92 15.85 2.06 28.50
N CYS A 93 14.83 1.30 28.92
CA CYS A 93 14.89 -0.16 28.98
C CYS A 93 15.14 -0.76 27.59
N LEU A 94 14.42 -0.32 26.56
CA LEU A 94 14.61 -0.81 25.19
C LEU A 94 16.05 -0.59 24.70
N ARG A 95 16.67 0.54 25.03
CA ARG A 95 18.08 0.84 24.69
C ARG A 95 19.08 -0.10 25.34
N THR A 96 18.73 -0.76 26.44
CA THR A 96 19.59 -1.77 27.09
C THR A 96 19.49 -3.17 26.46
N LYS A 97 18.48 -3.42 25.62
CA LYS A 97 18.28 -4.73 24.98
C LYS A 97 19.18 -4.88 23.76
N SER A 98 19.60 -6.12 23.48
CA SER A 98 20.36 -6.39 22.27
C SER A 98 19.44 -6.33 21.04
N VAL A 99 20.03 -6.03 19.87
CA VAL A 99 19.32 -6.06 18.59
C VAL A 99 18.73 -7.45 18.32
N GLY A 100 19.43 -8.52 18.73
CA GLY A 100 18.96 -9.90 18.62
C GLY A 100 17.69 -10.16 19.43
N ASP A 101 17.65 -9.69 20.68
CA ASP A 101 16.47 -9.87 21.55
C ASP A 101 15.23 -9.15 21.00
N ILE A 102 15.43 -7.93 20.50
CA ILE A 102 14.37 -7.14 19.88
C ILE A 102 13.85 -7.88 18.64
N LYS A 103 14.76 -8.34 17.76
CA LYS A 103 14.38 -9.06 16.54
C LYS A 103 13.62 -10.35 16.84
N ASN A 104 14.15 -11.20 17.71
CA ASN A 104 13.49 -12.45 18.09
C ASN A 104 12.10 -12.18 18.70
N SER A 105 11.96 -11.10 19.48
CA SER A 105 10.67 -10.72 20.06
C SER A 105 9.68 -10.25 19.00
N LEU A 106 10.13 -9.50 17.98
CA LEU A 106 9.31 -9.09 16.84
C LEU A 106 8.78 -10.30 16.07
N ASP A 107 9.64 -11.28 15.78
CA ASP A 107 9.28 -12.51 15.07
C ASP A 107 8.21 -13.33 15.83
N LEU A 108 8.19 -13.24 17.17
CA LEU A 108 7.23 -13.94 18.03
C LEU A 108 5.89 -13.22 18.22
N ILE A 109 5.79 -11.92 17.94
CA ILE A 109 4.58 -11.13 18.24
C ILE A 109 3.46 -11.44 17.24
N GLY A 110 3.80 -11.84 16.02
CA GLY A 110 2.85 -12.07 14.93
C GLY A 110 2.07 -10.80 14.57
N PHE A 111 2.04 -10.46 13.29
CA PHE A 111 1.26 -9.32 12.82
C PHE A 111 -0.07 -9.78 12.27
N GLU A 112 -1.08 -8.92 12.42
CA GLU A 112 -2.36 -9.16 11.82
C GLU A 112 -2.24 -8.95 10.32
N GLU A 113 -2.97 -9.80 9.61
CA GLU A 113 -2.93 -9.86 8.17
C GLU A 113 -3.27 -8.53 7.48
N ILE A 114 -4.10 -7.70 8.12
CA ILE A 114 -4.50 -6.40 7.62
C ILE A 114 -3.47 -5.29 7.90
N ASP A 115 -2.61 -5.48 8.89
CA ASP A 115 -1.71 -4.44 9.42
C ASP A 115 -0.35 -4.46 8.71
N GLY A 116 0.08 -5.61 8.17
CA GLY A 116 1.41 -5.77 7.59
C GLY A 116 2.51 -5.58 8.64
N ILE A 117 3.67 -5.03 8.25
CA ILE A 117 4.70 -4.65 9.23
C ILE A 117 4.23 -3.42 10.03
N PRO A 118 4.11 -3.48 11.37
CA PRO A 118 3.49 -2.41 12.13
C PRO A 118 4.45 -1.26 12.47
N PHE A 119 5.76 -1.45 12.34
CA PHE A 119 6.76 -0.43 12.65
C PHE A 119 7.11 0.39 11.41
N LYS A 120 6.16 1.21 10.97
CA LYS A 120 6.28 2.08 9.80
C LYS A 120 6.62 3.53 10.20
N PRO A 121 7.24 4.32 9.31
CA PRO A 121 7.41 5.75 9.53
C PRO A 121 6.05 6.42 9.78
N TYR A 122 5.98 7.31 10.78
CA TYR A 122 4.77 8.08 11.07
C TYR A 122 5.07 9.59 11.14
N SER A 123 4.02 10.40 11.01
CA SER A 123 4.09 11.87 11.13
C SER A 123 3.02 12.34 12.09
N GLU A 124 3.38 13.13 13.09
CA GLU A 124 2.40 13.74 14.00
C GLU A 124 1.51 14.78 13.30
N ASN A 125 1.96 15.31 12.17
CA ASN A 125 1.18 16.23 11.34
C ASN A 125 0.06 15.47 10.61
N LYS A 126 -1.19 15.83 10.92
CA LYS A 126 -2.42 15.29 10.29
C LYS A 126 -2.77 15.96 8.95
N ILE A 127 -1.95 16.89 8.48
CA ILE A 127 -2.21 17.62 7.24
C ILE A 127 -1.85 16.72 6.07
N ALA A 128 -2.72 16.69 5.05
CA ALA A 128 -2.44 15.96 3.82
C ALA A 128 -1.10 16.45 3.23
N PRO A 129 -0.19 15.53 2.93
CA PRO A 129 1.09 15.87 2.32
C PRO A 129 0.93 16.65 1.00
N GLN A 130 1.90 17.51 0.67
CA GLN A 130 1.96 18.22 -0.61
C GLN A 130 3.37 18.23 -1.17
N ILE A 131 3.53 17.72 -2.40
CA ILE A 131 4.81 17.70 -3.10
C ILE A 131 4.98 19.04 -3.83
N LYS A 132 5.76 19.94 -3.23
CA LYS A 132 5.97 21.30 -3.77
C LYS A 132 7.04 21.39 -4.86
N LYS A 133 7.88 20.36 -5.00
CA LYS A 133 9.09 20.37 -5.84
C LYS A 133 8.87 19.66 -7.16
N GLU A 134 9.73 19.98 -8.12
CA GLU A 134 9.69 19.37 -9.45
C GLU A 134 10.45 18.05 -9.49
N TYR A 135 9.78 17.02 -9.98
CA TYR A 135 10.31 15.66 -10.08
C TYR A 135 10.06 15.04 -11.45
N ILE A 136 11.03 14.26 -11.89
CA ILE A 136 10.94 13.35 -13.03
C ILE A 136 10.80 11.94 -12.45
N GLY A 137 9.63 11.34 -12.58
CA GLY A 137 9.26 10.12 -11.86
C GLY A 137 8.93 8.95 -12.78
N LEU A 138 9.51 7.78 -12.51
CA LEU A 138 9.01 6.49 -13.00
C LEU A 138 8.41 5.73 -11.81
N ILE A 139 7.13 5.44 -11.88
CA ILE A 139 6.37 4.89 -10.76
C ILE A 139 5.79 3.54 -11.17
N GLY A 140 6.11 2.50 -10.40
CA GLY A 140 5.70 1.13 -10.62
C GLY A 140 4.85 0.61 -9.47
N ILE A 141 3.86 -0.23 -9.77
CA ILE A 141 3.12 -1.03 -8.78
C ILE A 141 3.03 -2.50 -9.20
N GLY A 142 3.25 -3.41 -8.28
CA GLY A 142 3.04 -4.83 -8.49
C GLY A 142 1.56 -5.18 -8.52
N LYS A 143 1.15 -6.18 -9.30
CA LYS A 143 -0.23 -6.73 -9.27
C LYS A 143 -0.55 -7.52 -8.00
N LYS A 144 0.49 -7.94 -7.29
CA LYS A 144 0.42 -8.73 -6.06
C LYS A 144 0.74 -7.82 -4.88
N LEU A 145 0.32 -8.23 -3.68
CA LEU A 145 0.79 -7.60 -2.45
C LEU A 145 2.30 -7.81 -2.30
N MET A 146 2.94 -6.87 -1.60
CA MET A 146 4.33 -6.97 -1.19
C MET A 146 4.50 -8.14 -0.21
N ASP A 147 5.72 -8.67 -0.10
CA ASP A 147 6.06 -9.84 0.74
C ASP A 147 5.84 -9.61 2.25
N GLU A 148 5.59 -8.38 2.69
CA GLU A 148 5.16 -8.09 4.07
C GLU A 148 3.72 -8.55 4.39
N TYR A 149 2.95 -8.94 3.37
CA TYR A 149 1.61 -9.51 3.51
C TYR A 149 1.58 -10.94 3.02
N LYS A 150 0.63 -11.72 3.56
CA LYS A 150 0.45 -13.12 3.13
C LYS A 150 0.15 -13.21 1.63
N GLY A 151 0.90 -14.04 0.93
CA GLY A 151 0.80 -14.25 -0.52
C GLY A 151 -0.13 -15.39 -0.94
N ASP A 152 -0.22 -15.63 -2.25
CA ASP A 152 -1.02 -16.73 -2.82
C ASP A 152 -0.49 -18.12 -2.39
N ASN A 153 0.82 -18.23 -2.12
CA ASN A 153 1.51 -19.44 -1.65
C ASN A 153 1.23 -19.78 -0.17
N GLU A 154 0.68 -18.84 0.60
CA GLU A 154 0.31 -19.03 2.01
C GLU A 154 -1.17 -19.36 2.19
N PHE A 155 -1.86 -19.68 1.10
CA PHE A 155 -3.23 -20.18 1.15
C PHE A 155 -3.32 -21.48 1.96
N SER A 156 -4.25 -21.50 2.92
CA SER A 156 -4.62 -22.73 3.63
C SER A 156 -5.88 -23.32 3.02
N VAL A 157 -5.88 -24.65 2.81
CA VAL A 157 -7.08 -25.39 2.38
C VAL A 157 -8.23 -25.32 3.38
N ASP A 158 -7.91 -25.02 4.65
CA ASP A 158 -8.90 -24.85 5.72
C ASP A 158 -9.49 -23.43 5.75
N TYR A 159 -9.02 -22.52 4.89
CA TYR A 159 -9.57 -21.17 4.80
C TYR A 159 -11.04 -21.23 4.42
N SER A 160 -11.87 -20.52 5.17
CA SER A 160 -13.33 -20.58 5.05
C SER A 160 -13.94 -19.22 4.76
N TYR A 161 -15.23 -19.21 4.46
CA TYR A 161 -15.98 -17.96 4.37
C TYR A 161 -16.02 -17.20 5.71
N ALA A 162 -15.99 -17.92 6.84
CA ALA A 162 -15.91 -17.29 8.16
C ALA A 162 -14.58 -16.54 8.34
N ASP A 163 -13.45 -17.12 7.89
CA ASP A 163 -12.14 -16.46 7.93
C ASP A 163 -12.12 -15.19 7.07
N PHE A 164 -12.73 -15.25 5.89
CA PHE A 164 -12.89 -14.07 5.04
C PHE A 164 -13.72 -12.98 5.71
N LYS A 165 -14.82 -13.33 6.38
CA LYS A 165 -15.65 -12.36 7.10
C LYS A 165 -14.87 -11.75 8.28
N LEU A 166 -14.14 -12.55 9.06
CA LEU A 166 -13.26 -12.04 10.13
C LEU A 166 -12.23 -11.05 9.58
N PHE A 167 -11.57 -11.40 8.47
CA PHE A 167 -10.67 -10.49 7.76
C PHE A 167 -11.35 -9.16 7.41
N LEU A 168 -12.57 -9.21 6.87
CA LEU A 168 -13.32 -8.02 6.46
C LEU A 168 -13.77 -7.16 7.66
N HIS A 169 -14.15 -7.78 8.77
CA HIS A 169 -14.46 -7.08 10.03
C HIS A 169 -13.25 -6.33 10.59
N ARG A 170 -12.07 -6.96 10.55
CA ARG A 170 -10.82 -6.30 10.97
C ARG A 170 -10.49 -5.13 10.05
N LEU A 171 -10.60 -5.33 8.72
CA LEU A 171 -10.26 -4.31 7.72
C LEU A 171 -11.20 -3.10 7.73
N ILE A 172 -12.49 -3.32 8.03
CA ILE A 172 -13.56 -2.33 8.05
C ILE A 172 -14.29 -2.46 9.39
N ASN A 173 -13.70 -1.85 10.41
CA ASN A 173 -14.20 -1.92 11.78
C ASN A 173 -15.12 -0.73 12.11
N GLU A 174 -15.89 -0.87 13.19
CA GLU A 174 -16.83 0.15 13.69
C GLU A 174 -16.14 1.39 14.26
N MET A 175 -14.84 1.32 14.61
CA MET A 175 -14.07 2.46 15.13
C MET A 175 -13.72 3.47 14.04
N GLU A 176 -13.44 3.00 12.84
CA GLU A 176 -13.08 3.82 11.67
C GLU A 176 -14.27 4.13 10.76
N ASN A 177 -15.32 3.31 10.81
CA ASN A 177 -16.45 3.40 9.90
C ASN A 177 -17.76 3.48 10.67
N ASN A 178 -18.37 4.66 10.63
CA ASN A 178 -19.71 4.89 11.18
C ASN A 178 -20.70 3.82 10.73
N ASN A 179 -20.71 3.46 9.44
CA ASN A 179 -21.66 2.49 8.88
C ASN A 179 -20.93 1.22 8.42
N ALA A 180 -20.05 0.68 9.27
CA ALA A 180 -19.14 -0.43 8.95
C ALA A 180 -19.85 -1.63 8.29
N ALA A 181 -21.00 -2.07 8.82
CA ALA A 181 -21.77 -3.19 8.24
C ALA A 181 -22.20 -2.93 6.78
N LEU A 182 -22.74 -1.73 6.50
CA LEU A 182 -23.10 -1.33 5.14
C LEU A 182 -21.87 -1.28 4.23
N VAL A 183 -20.76 -0.73 4.71
CA VAL A 183 -19.50 -0.65 3.97
C VAL A 183 -18.99 -2.06 3.62
N ARG A 184 -18.98 -2.98 4.58
CA ARG A 184 -18.59 -4.39 4.37
C ARG A 184 -19.48 -5.07 3.32
N ARG A 185 -20.78 -4.82 3.35
CA ARG A 185 -21.73 -5.33 2.33
C ARG A 185 -21.42 -4.82 0.92
N ILE A 186 -21.12 -3.53 0.77
CA ILE A 186 -20.74 -2.95 -0.53
C ILE A 186 -19.43 -3.54 -1.03
N ILE A 187 -18.46 -3.77 -0.14
CA ILE A 187 -17.20 -4.45 -0.48
C ILE A 187 -17.46 -5.89 -0.93
N LEU A 188 -18.26 -6.66 -0.18
CA LEU A 188 -18.67 -8.01 -0.55
C LEU A 188 -19.30 -8.04 -1.95
N HIS A 189 -20.19 -7.09 -2.25
CA HIS A 189 -20.79 -6.99 -3.58
C HIS A 189 -19.74 -6.71 -4.68
N HIS A 190 -18.83 -5.76 -4.46
CA HIS A 190 -17.85 -5.35 -5.47
C HIS A 190 -16.74 -6.38 -5.71
N TYR A 191 -16.34 -7.13 -4.68
CA TYR A 191 -15.20 -8.05 -4.73
C TYR A 191 -15.57 -9.52 -4.83
N ILE A 192 -16.74 -9.91 -4.32
CA ILE A 192 -17.19 -11.32 -4.27
C ILE A 192 -18.39 -11.52 -5.21
N TYR A 193 -19.54 -10.93 -4.90
CA TYR A 193 -20.81 -11.29 -5.54
C TYR A 193 -20.89 -10.92 -7.03
N SER A 194 -20.18 -9.89 -7.46
CA SER A 194 -20.15 -9.48 -8.87
C SER A 194 -19.11 -10.23 -9.73
N ARG A 195 -18.28 -11.10 -9.13
CA ARG A 195 -17.05 -11.58 -9.79
C ARG A 195 -16.70 -13.06 -9.57
N GLY A 196 -17.40 -13.83 -8.73
CA GLY A 196 -17.01 -15.23 -8.50
C GLY A 196 -17.95 -16.03 -7.59
N ASP A 197 -17.52 -17.25 -7.29
CA ASP A 197 -18.24 -18.19 -6.41
C ASP A 197 -17.82 -17.97 -4.95
N LYS A 198 -18.79 -17.68 -4.09
CA LYS A 198 -18.57 -17.51 -2.64
C LYS A 198 -18.21 -18.82 -1.93
N MET A 199 -18.41 -19.97 -2.59
CA MET A 199 -18.04 -21.28 -2.07
C MET A 199 -16.59 -21.65 -2.39
N ASP A 200 -15.94 -20.94 -3.33
CA ASP A 200 -14.54 -21.12 -3.65
C ASP A 200 -13.66 -20.37 -2.63
N THR A 201 -13.08 -21.12 -1.70
CA THR A 201 -12.27 -20.56 -0.61
C THR A 201 -10.97 -19.95 -1.10
N TYR A 202 -10.40 -20.46 -2.20
CA TYR A 202 -9.23 -19.86 -2.83
C TYR A 202 -9.58 -18.54 -3.51
N TYR A 203 -10.76 -18.46 -4.12
CA TYR A 203 -11.28 -17.19 -4.64
C TYR A 203 -11.45 -16.14 -3.53
N LEU A 204 -12.03 -16.52 -2.38
CA LEU A 204 -12.15 -15.64 -1.21
C LEU A 204 -10.78 -15.16 -0.71
N TRP A 205 -9.80 -16.07 -0.61
CA TRP A 205 -8.43 -15.75 -0.27
C TRP A 205 -7.85 -14.69 -1.22
N ARG A 206 -7.89 -14.93 -2.53
CA ARG A 206 -7.39 -13.96 -3.53
C ARG A 206 -8.14 -12.64 -3.50
N ALA A 207 -9.45 -12.66 -3.23
CA ALA A 207 -10.25 -11.45 -3.11
C ALA A 207 -9.80 -10.61 -1.91
N SER A 208 -9.46 -11.23 -0.78
CA SER A 208 -8.90 -10.53 0.39
C SER A 208 -7.55 -9.87 0.07
N ARG A 209 -6.66 -10.55 -0.68
CA ARG A 209 -5.37 -9.99 -1.10
C ARG A 209 -5.55 -8.79 -2.02
N ARG A 210 -6.45 -8.92 -2.99
CA ARG A 210 -6.81 -7.83 -3.91
C ARG A 210 -7.43 -6.64 -3.18
N LEU A 211 -8.23 -6.89 -2.14
CA LEU A 211 -8.82 -5.83 -1.32
C LEU A 211 -7.74 -5.05 -0.55
N LEU A 212 -6.80 -5.75 0.08
CA LEU A 212 -5.63 -5.13 0.72
C LEU A 212 -4.79 -4.36 -0.29
N HIS A 213 -4.47 -4.94 -1.45
CA HIS A 213 -3.69 -4.28 -2.49
C HIS A 213 -4.35 -2.98 -2.93
N HIS A 214 -5.65 -2.99 -3.14
CA HIS A 214 -6.40 -1.80 -3.50
C HIS A 214 -6.39 -0.75 -2.37
N LYS A 215 -6.73 -1.14 -1.13
CA LYS A 215 -6.83 -0.22 0.02
C LYS A 215 -5.47 0.38 0.38
N LEU A 216 -4.42 -0.46 0.43
CA LEU A 216 -3.12 -0.13 1.01
C LEU A 216 -2.09 0.31 -0.01
N LEU A 217 -2.20 -0.05 -1.29
CA LEU A 217 -1.18 0.27 -2.30
C LEU A 217 -1.73 1.09 -3.46
N ALA A 218 -2.66 0.52 -4.22
CA ALA A 218 -3.09 1.12 -5.48
C ALA A 218 -3.85 2.44 -5.30
N VAL A 219 -4.79 2.52 -4.34
CA VAL A 219 -5.53 3.77 -4.09
C VAL A 219 -4.62 4.87 -3.52
N PRO A 220 -3.78 4.61 -2.51
CA PRO A 220 -2.81 5.58 -2.01
C PRO A 220 -1.82 6.07 -3.08
N LEU A 221 -1.29 5.14 -3.88
CA LEU A 221 -0.39 5.48 -4.97
C LEU A 221 -1.08 6.34 -6.03
N ARG A 222 -2.33 6.00 -6.38
CA ARG A 222 -3.11 6.79 -7.34
C ARG A 222 -3.35 8.22 -6.83
N LYS A 223 -3.68 8.40 -5.54
CA LYS A 223 -3.78 9.75 -4.93
C LYS A 223 -2.47 10.51 -5.13
N MET A 224 -1.37 9.97 -4.64
CA MET A 224 -0.05 10.61 -4.73
C MET A 224 0.31 11.02 -6.17
N ILE A 225 0.02 10.16 -7.15
CA ILE A 225 0.30 10.46 -8.56
C ILE A 225 -0.60 11.58 -9.07
N PHE A 226 -1.92 11.40 -8.99
CA PHE A 226 -2.87 12.24 -9.73
C PHE A 226 -3.28 13.51 -8.98
N GLU A 227 -3.29 13.48 -7.64
CA GLU A 227 -3.68 14.62 -6.80
C GLU A 227 -2.47 15.50 -6.43
N ASP A 228 -1.25 14.94 -6.36
CA ASP A 228 -0.09 15.66 -5.84
C ASP A 228 1.04 15.82 -6.85
N LEU A 229 1.59 14.72 -7.38
CA LEU A 229 2.66 14.81 -8.38
C LEU A 229 2.17 15.51 -9.65
N MET A 230 1.00 15.14 -10.17
CA MET A 230 0.42 15.73 -11.38
C MET A 230 -0.23 17.09 -11.13
N ALA A 231 -0.40 17.54 -9.88
CA ALA A 231 -0.85 18.91 -9.61
C ALA A 231 0.16 19.95 -10.08
N ASN A 232 1.46 19.63 -10.01
CA ASN A 232 2.50 20.42 -10.64
C ASN A 232 2.70 19.97 -12.10
N LYS A 233 2.31 20.83 -13.05
CA LYS A 233 2.40 20.55 -14.50
C LYS A 233 3.83 20.39 -15.03
N ASN A 234 4.83 20.84 -14.27
CA ASN A 234 6.24 20.68 -14.64
C ASN A 234 6.77 19.28 -14.33
N ASN A 235 6.06 18.50 -13.51
CA ASN A 235 6.42 17.12 -13.22
C ASN A 235 6.24 16.23 -14.46
N LYS A 236 7.20 15.34 -14.67
CA LYS A 236 7.17 14.35 -15.76
C LYS A 236 7.07 12.97 -15.17
N ILE A 237 5.88 12.37 -15.25
CA ILE A 237 5.57 11.11 -14.58
C ILE A 237 5.24 10.03 -15.60
N TRP A 238 5.90 8.89 -15.47
CA TRP A 238 5.60 7.64 -16.17
C TRP A 238 5.12 6.61 -15.15
N LEU A 239 4.06 5.89 -15.52
CA LEU A 239 3.39 4.95 -14.64
C LEU A 239 3.31 3.57 -15.28
N PHE A 240 3.69 2.54 -14.52
CA PHE A 240 3.52 1.17 -14.94
C PHE A 240 3.05 0.24 -13.82
N GLU A 241 2.52 -0.89 -14.23
CA GLU A 241 2.16 -2.01 -13.39
C GLU A 241 3.01 -3.23 -13.79
N HIS A 242 3.45 -4.04 -12.83
CA HIS A 242 4.29 -5.21 -13.07
C HIS A 242 3.79 -6.47 -12.36
N GLU A 243 4.22 -7.64 -12.84
CA GLU A 243 3.80 -8.94 -12.29
C GLU A 243 4.72 -9.50 -11.20
N SER A 244 5.96 -8.99 -11.11
CA SER A 244 6.89 -9.32 -10.03
C SER A 244 6.46 -8.70 -8.71
N VAL A 245 6.68 -9.41 -7.59
CA VAL A 245 6.43 -8.87 -6.24
C VAL A 245 7.54 -7.88 -5.87
N ASN A 246 8.80 -8.31 -5.94
CA ASN A 246 10.00 -7.49 -5.70
C ASN A 246 10.84 -7.44 -6.98
N PRO A 247 10.49 -6.60 -7.96
CA PRO A 247 11.22 -6.50 -9.22
C PRO A 247 12.73 -6.20 -9.10
N LEU A 248 13.18 -5.36 -8.17
CA LEU A 248 14.62 -5.08 -8.04
C LEU A 248 15.36 -6.30 -7.50
N ASP A 249 14.86 -6.93 -6.44
CA ASP A 249 15.46 -8.14 -5.88
C ASP A 249 15.48 -9.28 -6.92
N THR A 250 14.35 -9.50 -7.58
CA THR A 250 14.23 -10.51 -8.65
C THR A 250 15.24 -10.31 -9.78
N CYS A 251 15.59 -9.07 -10.12
CA CYS A 251 16.43 -8.76 -11.27
C CYS A 251 17.90 -8.50 -10.95
N TYR A 252 18.24 -8.09 -9.73
CA TYR A 252 19.60 -7.64 -9.37
C TYR A 252 20.29 -8.49 -8.28
N THR A 253 19.56 -9.27 -7.48
CA THR A 253 20.16 -10.07 -6.38
C THR A 253 20.02 -11.58 -6.59
N ILE A 254 19.01 -12.02 -7.35
CA ILE A 254 18.74 -13.43 -7.65
C ILE A 254 19.04 -13.70 -9.13
N ASN A 255 19.63 -14.86 -9.48
CA ASN A 255 19.64 -15.31 -10.88
C ASN A 255 18.17 -15.43 -11.34
N PRO A 256 17.68 -14.54 -12.22
CA PRO A 256 16.26 -14.52 -12.55
C PRO A 256 15.89 -15.88 -13.15
N LYS A 257 14.70 -16.38 -12.78
CA LYS A 257 14.15 -17.57 -13.44
C LYS A 257 14.13 -17.32 -14.95
N ASN A 258 14.32 -18.36 -15.78
CA ASN A 258 14.41 -18.20 -17.24
C ASN A 258 13.23 -17.42 -17.86
N ASN A 259 12.03 -17.51 -17.26
CA ASN A 259 10.85 -16.77 -17.71
C ASN A 259 10.84 -15.28 -17.36
N MET A 260 11.75 -14.79 -16.51
CA MET A 260 11.85 -13.39 -16.03
C MET A 260 13.01 -12.62 -16.67
N VAL A 261 13.83 -13.26 -17.50
CA VAL A 261 15.01 -12.61 -18.13
C VAL A 261 14.59 -11.40 -18.95
N ASP A 262 13.55 -11.55 -19.78
CA ASP A 262 13.05 -10.47 -20.63
C ASP A 262 12.38 -9.36 -19.81
N PHE A 263 11.67 -9.71 -18.72
CA PHE A 263 11.16 -8.74 -17.76
C PHE A 263 12.28 -7.89 -17.17
N CYS A 264 13.34 -8.55 -16.68
CA CYS A 264 14.46 -7.86 -16.04
C CYS A 264 15.25 -6.99 -17.02
N ALA A 265 15.47 -7.46 -18.24
CA ALA A 265 16.07 -6.66 -19.30
C ALA A 265 15.25 -5.38 -19.55
N LYS A 266 13.92 -5.52 -19.67
CA LYS A 266 13.03 -4.40 -19.95
C LYS A 266 12.94 -3.40 -18.80
N LEU A 267 12.83 -3.89 -17.57
CA LEU A 267 12.85 -3.02 -16.38
C LEU A 267 14.17 -2.25 -16.29
N ASN A 268 15.29 -2.92 -16.54
CA ASN A 268 16.61 -2.29 -16.53
C ASN A 268 16.74 -1.22 -17.63
N ASP A 269 16.17 -1.46 -18.82
CA ASP A 269 16.12 -0.46 -19.89
C ASP A 269 15.35 0.80 -19.45
N TYR A 270 14.20 0.63 -18.79
CA TYR A 270 13.40 1.76 -18.30
C TYR A 270 14.12 2.55 -17.21
N ILE A 271 14.71 1.87 -16.23
CA ILE A 271 15.46 2.52 -15.15
C ILE A 271 16.68 3.24 -15.74
N SER A 272 17.42 2.60 -16.64
CA SER A 272 18.59 3.20 -17.31
C SER A 272 18.20 4.40 -18.16
N GLY A 273 17.06 4.34 -18.87
CA GLY A 273 16.50 5.46 -19.61
C GLY A 273 16.20 6.65 -18.70
N MET A 274 15.58 6.41 -17.54
CA MET A 274 15.34 7.46 -16.54
C MET A 274 16.64 8.10 -16.06
N VAL A 275 17.64 7.28 -15.71
CA VAL A 275 18.94 7.76 -15.22
C VAL A 275 19.64 8.63 -16.29
N ILE A 276 19.73 8.14 -17.52
CA ILE A 276 20.50 8.79 -18.59
C ILE A 276 19.72 9.96 -19.21
N ARG A 277 18.48 9.73 -19.62
CA ARG A 277 17.69 10.66 -20.44
C ARG A 277 16.59 11.39 -19.66
N GLY A 278 16.19 10.85 -18.51
CA GLY A 278 15.03 11.38 -17.76
C GLY A 278 13.68 10.95 -18.34
N GLN A 279 13.68 9.86 -19.13
CA GLN A 279 12.48 9.21 -19.66
C GLN A 279 12.78 7.72 -19.89
N PRO A 280 11.81 6.81 -19.70
CA PRO A 280 12.06 5.37 -19.72
C PRO A 280 12.32 4.82 -21.13
N THR A 281 11.73 5.41 -22.18
CA THR A 281 11.92 4.99 -23.57
C THR A 281 12.33 6.15 -24.46
N ASP A 282 12.86 5.87 -25.64
CA ASP A 282 13.07 6.88 -26.67
C ASP A 282 11.75 7.30 -27.32
N SER A 283 11.74 8.48 -27.93
CA SER A 283 10.56 9.07 -28.58
C SER A 283 10.11 8.29 -29.83
N SER A 284 10.98 7.43 -30.37
CA SER A 284 10.70 6.60 -31.55
C SER A 284 10.19 5.22 -31.13
N ALA A 285 8.93 4.92 -31.45
CA ALA A 285 8.33 3.60 -31.25
C ALA A 285 9.00 2.55 -32.13
N ASN A 286 9.27 1.36 -31.59
CA ASN A 286 9.45 0.15 -32.40
C ASN A 286 8.57 -0.99 -31.84
N SER A 287 8.35 -2.04 -32.62
CA SER A 287 7.43 -3.13 -32.26
C SER A 287 7.83 -3.90 -30.99
N SER A 288 9.10 -3.83 -30.58
CA SER A 288 9.62 -4.46 -29.36
C SER A 288 9.72 -3.50 -28.16
N ASN A 289 9.48 -2.20 -28.35
CA ASN A 289 9.50 -1.16 -27.33
C ASN A 289 8.46 -0.08 -27.67
N PRO A 290 7.18 -0.28 -27.31
CA PRO A 290 6.18 0.75 -27.50
C PRO A 290 6.57 2.00 -26.73
N VAL A 291 6.16 3.17 -27.24
CA VAL A 291 6.40 4.44 -26.54
C VAL A 291 5.72 4.37 -25.19
N PHE A 292 6.48 4.62 -24.13
CA PHE A 292 5.96 4.70 -22.77
C PHE A 292 5.38 6.12 -22.58
N PRO A 293 4.04 6.26 -22.55
CA PRO A 293 3.40 7.57 -22.49
C PRO A 293 3.66 8.24 -21.14
N GLN A 294 4.01 9.53 -21.19
CA GLN A 294 4.03 10.38 -20.00
C GLN A 294 2.59 10.74 -19.62
N LEU A 295 2.25 10.67 -18.34
CA LEU A 295 0.95 11.10 -17.85
C LEU A 295 0.68 12.58 -18.20
N GLY A 296 -0.57 12.88 -18.55
CA GLY A 296 -0.99 14.24 -18.96
C GLY A 296 -0.62 14.66 -20.38
N THR A 297 0.09 13.84 -21.15
CA THR A 297 0.44 14.16 -22.56
C THR A 297 -0.60 13.72 -23.59
N SER A 298 -1.46 12.78 -23.22
CA SER A 298 -2.58 12.28 -24.04
C SER A 298 -3.93 12.64 -23.41
N LYS A 299 -5.00 12.53 -24.21
CA LYS A 299 -6.38 12.74 -23.74
C LYS A 299 -6.75 11.78 -22.61
N GLU A 300 -6.22 10.56 -22.65
CA GLU A 300 -6.34 9.55 -21.62
C GLU A 300 -4.99 9.33 -20.93
N ASN A 301 -5.01 9.06 -19.62
CA ASN A 301 -3.81 8.79 -18.84
C ASN A 301 -3.47 7.30 -18.89
N TYR A 302 -2.86 6.87 -19.99
CA TYR A 302 -2.40 5.49 -20.16
C TYR A 302 -1.24 5.15 -19.22
N TYR A 303 -1.21 3.91 -18.77
CA TYR A 303 -0.09 3.32 -18.06
C TYR A 303 0.36 2.03 -18.74
N LEU A 304 1.60 1.64 -18.49
CA LEU A 304 2.20 0.45 -19.07
C LEU A 304 1.98 -0.76 -18.16
N GLN A 305 1.65 -1.93 -18.70
CA GLN A 305 1.71 -3.21 -17.98
C GLN A 305 2.91 -4.01 -18.48
N LEU A 306 3.82 -4.36 -17.57
CA LEU A 306 5.00 -5.19 -17.85
C LEU A 306 4.77 -6.61 -17.29
N LYS A 307 4.60 -7.58 -18.18
CA LYS A 307 4.33 -8.98 -17.83
C LYS A 307 5.61 -9.74 -17.48
N GLU A 308 5.49 -10.89 -16.82
CA GLU A 308 6.63 -11.76 -16.47
C GLU A 308 7.53 -12.10 -17.68
N GLY A 309 6.94 -12.34 -18.85
CA GLY A 309 7.69 -12.63 -20.09
C GLY A 309 8.26 -11.41 -20.81
N GLY A 310 8.28 -10.22 -20.19
CA GLY A 310 8.79 -8.98 -20.79
C GLY A 310 7.88 -8.32 -21.83
N SER A 311 6.71 -8.91 -22.12
CA SER A 311 5.71 -8.30 -23.00
C SER A 311 5.04 -7.10 -22.34
N ILE A 312 4.55 -6.20 -23.19
CA ILE A 312 4.05 -4.89 -22.79
C ILE A 312 2.65 -4.67 -23.34
N GLU A 313 1.77 -4.17 -22.48
CA GLU A 313 0.44 -3.69 -22.84
C GLU A 313 0.24 -2.26 -22.33
N LEU A 314 -0.62 -1.48 -22.98
CA LEU A 314 -1.08 -0.19 -22.49
C LEU A 314 -2.51 -0.34 -21.98
N ASP A 315 -2.80 0.25 -20.83
CA ASP A 315 -4.12 0.19 -20.21
C ASP A 315 -4.53 1.55 -19.62
N SER A 316 -5.83 1.73 -19.42
CA SER A 316 -6.50 2.92 -18.89
C SER A 316 -7.95 2.56 -18.53
N PRO A 317 -8.53 3.07 -17.43
CA PRO A 317 -7.95 4.02 -16.46
C PRO A 317 -7.28 3.32 -15.26
N PHE A 318 -6.13 3.83 -14.82
CA PHE A 318 -5.36 3.26 -13.70
C PHE A 318 -6.15 3.23 -12.38
N TYR A 319 -6.57 2.05 -11.91
CA TYR A 319 -7.24 1.86 -10.60
C TYR A 319 -8.39 2.86 -10.27
N GLN A 320 -9.15 3.33 -11.27
CA GLN A 320 -10.22 4.30 -11.05
C GLN A 320 -11.38 3.74 -10.21
N LYS A 321 -11.77 2.48 -10.41
CA LYS A 321 -12.90 1.88 -9.67
C LYS A 321 -12.60 1.73 -8.18
N PRO A 322 -11.44 1.15 -7.76
CA PRO A 322 -11.08 1.08 -6.35
C PRO A 322 -10.93 2.47 -5.71
N MET A 323 -10.38 3.44 -6.44
CA MET A 323 -10.29 4.83 -6.00
C MET A 323 -11.67 5.41 -5.66
N ALA A 324 -12.64 5.26 -6.56
CA ALA A 324 -14.00 5.75 -6.35
C ALA A 324 -14.67 5.04 -5.15
N LEU A 325 -14.43 3.74 -4.97
CA LEU A 325 -14.95 2.99 -3.83
C LEU A 325 -14.37 3.53 -2.51
N PHE A 326 -13.05 3.51 -2.35
CA PHE A 326 -12.40 3.82 -1.07
C PHE A 326 -12.40 5.31 -0.72
N ASN A 327 -12.32 6.21 -1.70
CA ASN A 327 -12.17 7.64 -1.44
C ASN A 327 -13.43 8.46 -1.64
N SER A 328 -14.46 7.90 -2.29
CA SER A 328 -15.70 8.63 -2.54
C SER A 328 -16.89 7.92 -1.93
N LEU A 329 -17.13 6.66 -2.32
CA LEU A 329 -18.32 5.93 -1.88
C LEU A 329 -18.28 5.60 -0.39
N ILE A 330 -17.20 4.99 0.13
CA ILE A 330 -17.12 4.64 1.55
C ILE A 330 -17.21 5.89 2.46
N PRO A 331 -16.47 7.00 2.21
CA PRO A 331 -16.64 8.22 2.99
C PRO A 331 -18.05 8.81 2.90
N PHE A 332 -18.72 8.71 1.74
CA PHE A 332 -20.11 9.11 1.60
C PHE A 332 -21.03 8.23 2.45
N LEU A 333 -20.89 6.90 2.38
CA LEU A 333 -21.68 5.96 3.17
C LEU A 333 -21.52 6.21 4.66
N ASN A 334 -20.31 6.52 5.14
CA ASN A 334 -20.05 6.84 6.55
C ASN A 334 -20.68 8.15 7.04
N LYS A 335 -21.15 9.02 6.13
CA LYS A 335 -21.88 10.26 6.46
C LYS A 335 -23.40 10.08 6.47
N LEU A 336 -23.92 8.91 6.08
CA LEU A 336 -25.35 8.64 6.11
C LEU A 336 -25.83 8.41 7.54
N ASP A 337 -26.93 9.06 7.90
CA ASP A 337 -27.67 8.76 9.13
C ASP A 337 -28.67 7.64 8.83
N LEU A 338 -28.34 6.42 9.24
CA LEU A 338 -29.15 5.23 8.99
C LEU A 338 -29.99 4.88 10.23
N VAL A 339 -31.28 4.62 10.01
CA VAL A 339 -32.18 4.07 11.04
C VAL A 339 -31.82 2.59 11.26
N GLY A 340 -31.91 2.09 12.50
CA GLY A 340 -31.52 0.71 12.83
C GLY A 340 -30.01 0.45 12.79
N LYS A 341 -29.20 1.52 12.83
CA LYS A 341 -27.75 1.44 12.91
C LYS A 341 -27.33 0.65 14.15
N ARG A 342 -26.49 -0.37 13.96
CA ARG A 342 -25.86 -1.10 15.06
C ARG A 342 -24.97 -0.14 15.83
N VAL A 343 -25.20 0.00 17.13
CA VAL A 343 -24.31 0.75 18.01
C VAL A 343 -23.02 -0.07 18.18
N PRO A 344 -21.83 0.52 17.99
CA PRO A 344 -20.57 -0.18 18.24
C PRO A 344 -20.57 -0.71 19.68
N MET A 345 -20.38 -2.02 19.89
CA MET A 345 -20.09 -2.48 21.25
C MET A 345 -18.70 -1.98 21.60
N VAL A 346 -18.55 -1.40 22.79
CA VAL A 346 -17.32 -0.74 23.26
C VAL A 346 -16.09 -1.67 23.17
N ASP A 347 -16.31 -2.99 23.26
CA ASP A 347 -15.26 -4.01 23.26
C ASP A 347 -15.20 -4.87 21.98
N ALA A 348 -16.08 -4.67 20.98
CA ALA A 348 -16.17 -5.53 19.79
C ALA A 348 -14.86 -5.66 19.03
N TYR A 349 -14.12 -4.56 18.88
CA TYR A 349 -12.82 -4.58 18.21
C TYR A 349 -11.76 -5.31 19.05
N ALA A 350 -11.72 -5.10 20.37
CA ALA A 350 -10.77 -5.78 21.25
C ALA A 350 -11.03 -7.30 21.33
N ASP A 351 -12.30 -7.71 21.25
CA ASP A 351 -12.75 -9.10 21.24
C ASP A 351 -12.47 -9.76 19.87
N LEU A 352 -12.70 -9.08 18.74
CA LEU A 352 -12.34 -9.55 17.38
C LEU A 352 -10.84 -9.80 17.17
N LEU A 353 -10.00 -9.13 17.95
CA LEU A 353 -8.54 -9.28 17.94
C LEU A 353 -8.07 -10.47 18.80
N GLN A 354 -8.94 -11.01 19.65
CA GLN A 354 -8.66 -12.15 20.53
C GLN A 354 -9.41 -13.42 20.09
N ASP A 355 -10.58 -13.26 19.48
CA ASP A 355 -11.43 -14.37 19.07
C ASP A 355 -11.00 -15.01 17.74
N THR A 356 -10.94 -16.33 17.77
CA THR A 356 -10.78 -17.21 16.59
C THR A 356 -12.12 -17.67 16.01
N THR A 357 -13.24 -17.24 16.59
CA THR A 357 -14.58 -17.69 16.18
C THR A 357 -15.51 -16.53 15.85
N LEU A 358 -16.21 -16.66 14.73
CA LEU A 358 -17.16 -15.68 14.23
C LEU A 358 -18.45 -15.78 15.06
N THR A 359 -18.71 -14.83 15.95
CA THR A 359 -20.00 -14.81 16.69
C THR A 359 -21.17 -14.60 15.71
N ASN A 360 -22.37 -15.07 16.10
CA ASN A 360 -23.58 -14.99 15.25
C ASN A 360 -23.85 -13.58 14.70
N LEU A 361 -23.39 -12.52 15.38
CA LEU A 361 -23.52 -11.13 14.94
C LEU A 361 -22.89 -10.81 13.58
N TYR A 362 -21.81 -11.51 13.20
CA TYR A 362 -21.04 -11.21 11.98
C TYR A 362 -21.52 -11.99 10.75
N GLN A 363 -22.42 -12.97 10.95
CA GLN A 363 -23.07 -13.69 9.86
C GLN A 363 -24.11 -12.81 9.14
N ASP A 364 -24.70 -11.85 9.83
CA ASP A 364 -25.82 -11.01 9.35
C ASP A 364 -25.44 -9.90 8.38
N ASP A 365 -24.15 -9.62 8.15
CA ASP A 365 -23.73 -8.60 7.18
C ASP A 365 -24.14 -8.94 5.72
N ASP A 366 -24.56 -10.20 5.48
CA ASP A 366 -25.16 -10.64 4.22
C ASP A 366 -26.66 -10.27 4.13
N TYR A 367 -27.32 -10.03 5.26
CA TYR A 367 -28.77 -9.82 5.41
C TYR A 367 -29.11 -8.76 6.48
N GLN A 368 -28.74 -7.49 6.29
CA GLN A 368 -29.29 -6.41 7.12
C GLN A 368 -30.49 -5.74 6.42
N ARG A 369 -31.67 -5.79 7.06
CA ARG A 369 -32.85 -4.99 6.71
C ARG A 369 -32.64 -3.58 7.26
N TRP A 370 -32.53 -2.59 6.38
CA TRP A 370 -32.32 -1.17 6.74
C TRP A 370 -33.63 -0.38 6.80
N ASN A 371 -34.75 -1.03 6.48
CA ASN A 371 -36.09 -0.51 6.63
C ASN A 371 -36.80 -1.45 7.62
N GLU A 372 -37.15 -0.93 8.78
CA GLU A 372 -38.34 -1.42 9.46
C GLU A 372 -39.50 -1.04 8.52
N GLU A 373 -39.97 -2.00 7.72
CA GLU A 373 -41.40 -1.97 7.45
C GLU A 373 -42.03 -2.23 8.83
N GLU A 374 -42.64 -1.19 9.41
CA GLU A 374 -43.69 -1.37 10.41
C GLU A 374 -44.70 -2.34 9.79
N HIS A 375 -44.49 -3.63 10.03
CA HIS A 375 -45.60 -4.56 10.03
C HIS A 375 -46.38 -4.25 11.29
N ASP A 376 -47.21 -3.22 11.19
CA ASP A 376 -48.41 -3.14 12.01
C ASP A 376 -49.12 -4.49 11.90
N GLU A 377 -49.29 -5.09 13.07
CA GLU A 377 -50.04 -6.30 13.31
C GLU A 377 -51.42 -6.21 12.62
N LEU A 378 -51.75 -7.23 11.84
CA LEU A 378 -53.14 -7.64 11.57
C LEU A 378 -53.29 -9.14 11.72
#